data_AF-A0A6P0YYS3-F1
#
_entry.id   AF-A0A6P0YYS3-F1
#
_cell.length_a   1.000
_cell.length_b   1.000
_cell.length_c   1.000
_cell.angle_alpha   90.00
_cell.angle_beta   90.00
_cell.angle_gamma   90.00
#
_symmetry.space_group_name_H-M   'P 1'
#
loop_
_entity.id
_entity.type
_entity.pdbx_description
1 polymer ?
#
loop_
_entity_poly.entity_id
_entity_poly.type
_entity_poly.pdbx_seq_one_letter_code
_entity_poly.pdbx_strand_id
1 'polypeptide(L)'
;GVESYDLGNAYGHIALGVDDIYKACNEIKAQGGKVSREPGPMKHGSTMIAFVEDPDGYKVELIQLSSHSSTNGQEAIATTA
;
A
#
# COMPACT_ATOMS: atom_id res chain seq x y z
N GLY A 1 -33.78 6.98 1.31
CA GLY A 1 -32.34 6.92 1.64
C GLY A 1 -31.70 8.23 1.25
N VAL A 2 -30.45 8.47 1.64
CA VAL A 2 -29.65 9.57 1.08
C VAL A 2 -28.97 9.08 -0.20
N GLU A 3 -28.94 9.92 -1.23
CA GLU A 3 -28.41 9.57 -2.55
C GLU A 3 -26.87 9.53 -2.58
N SER A 4 -26.23 10.20 -1.61
CA SER A 4 -24.77 10.33 -1.51
C SER A 4 -24.31 10.59 -0.07
N TYR A 5 -23.03 10.28 0.18
CA TYR A 5 -22.35 10.52 1.44
C TYR A 5 -21.18 11.47 1.24
N ASP A 6 -21.09 12.51 2.07
CA ASP A 6 -19.96 13.46 2.06
C ASP A 6 -18.88 12.98 3.06
N LEU A 7 -17.67 12.68 2.56
CA LEU A 7 -16.58 12.21 3.42
C LEU A 7 -16.09 13.28 4.41
N GLY A 8 -16.19 14.56 4.05
CA GLY A 8 -15.56 15.64 4.80
C GLY A 8 -14.04 15.50 4.91
N ASN A 9 -13.45 16.17 5.91
CA ASN A 9 -11.99 16.30 6.05
C ASN A 9 -11.46 15.86 7.44
N ALA A 10 -12.32 15.33 8.31
CA ALA A 10 -11.96 15.02 9.70
C ALA A 10 -11.18 13.69 9.81
N TYR A 11 -11.57 12.68 9.02
CA TYR A 11 -10.88 11.39 8.97
C TYR A 11 -9.71 11.46 7.99
N GLY A 12 -8.54 10.97 8.42
CA GLY A 12 -7.34 10.88 7.58
C GLY A 12 -7.29 9.56 6.80
N HIS A 13 -7.01 8.47 7.51
CA HIS A 13 -6.93 7.10 7.00
C HIS A 13 -6.84 6.10 8.16
N ILE A 14 -6.98 4.81 7.84
CA ILE A 14 -6.62 3.69 8.72
C ILE A 14 -5.31 3.08 8.22
N ALA A 15 -4.55 2.49 9.15
CA ALA A 15 -3.30 1.81 8.82
C ALA A 15 -3.43 0.29 9.05
N LEU A 16 -2.97 -0.49 8.07
CA LEU A 16 -2.96 -1.95 8.12
C LEU A 16 -1.54 -2.48 7.93
N GLY A 17 -1.11 -3.37 8.83
CA GLY A 17 0.14 -4.09 8.70
C GLY A 17 0.04 -5.21 7.67
N VAL A 18 1.05 -5.33 6.80
CA VAL A 18 1.15 -6.39 5.79
C VAL A 18 2.55 -7.02 5.76
N ASP A 19 2.60 -8.27 5.33
CA ASP A 19 3.84 -9.07 5.29
C ASP A 19 4.70 -8.79 4.07
N ASP A 20 4.09 -8.40 2.95
CA ASP A 20 4.79 -7.96 1.75
C ASP A 20 3.98 -6.84 1.10
N ILE A 21 4.45 -5.62 1.32
CA ILE A 21 3.77 -4.43 0.82
C ILE A 21 3.80 -4.31 -0.71
N TYR A 22 4.84 -4.83 -1.37
CA TYR A 22 4.93 -4.81 -2.83
C TYR A 22 3.93 -5.79 -3.45
N LYS A 23 3.89 -7.01 -2.91
CA LYS A 23 2.92 -8.01 -3.32
C LYS A 23 1.49 -7.50 -3.10
N ALA A 24 1.19 -6.97 -1.91
CA ALA A 24 -0.14 -6.43 -1.60
C ALA A 24 -0.55 -5.33 -2.58
N CYS A 25 0.32 -4.35 -2.86
CA CYS A 25 0.01 -3.30 -3.83
C CYS A 25 -0.20 -3.84 -5.26
N ASN A 26 0.57 -4.83 -5.69
CA ASN A 26 0.39 -5.46 -7.00
C ASN A 26 -0.95 -6.20 -7.09
N GLU A 27 -1.32 -6.95 -6.06
CA GLU A 27 -2.61 -7.64 -5.99
C GLU A 27 -3.79 -6.66 -6.00
N ILE A 28 -3.67 -5.53 -5.30
CA ILE A 28 -4.69 -4.47 -5.29
C ILE A 28 -4.85 -3.88 -6.70
N LYS A 29 -3.75 -3.53 -7.39
CA LYS A 29 -3.82 -3.02 -8.77
C LYS A 29 -4.42 -4.04 -9.73
N ALA A 30 -4.05 -5.31 -9.62
CA ALA A 30 -4.58 -6.38 -10.45
C ALA A 30 -6.10 -6.56 -10.30
N GLN A 31 -6.64 -6.21 -9.12
CA GLN A 31 -8.07 -6.21 -8.82
C GLN A 31 -8.77 -4.89 -9.16
N GLY A 32 -8.07 -3.94 -9.81
CA GLY A 32 -8.62 -2.63 -10.19
C GLY A 32 -8.60 -1.59 -9.08
N GLY A 33 -7.97 -1.88 -7.95
CA GLY A 33 -7.80 -0.94 -6.84
C GLY A 33 -6.78 0.15 -7.15
N LYS A 34 -6.95 1.31 -6.50
CA LYS A 34 -6.10 2.48 -6.71
C LYS A 34 -4.98 2.52 -5.67
N VAL A 35 -3.73 2.55 -6.15
CA VAL A 35 -2.54 2.84 -5.32
C VAL A 35 -2.18 4.30 -5.53
N SER A 36 -2.41 5.14 -4.51
CA SER A 36 -2.20 6.59 -4.57
C SER A 36 -0.80 7.02 -4.13
N ARG A 37 -0.09 6.13 -3.40
CA ARG A 37 1.35 6.23 -3.15
C ARG A 37 1.95 4.84 -3.19
N GLU A 38 2.88 4.61 -4.11
CA GLU A 38 3.60 3.35 -4.25
C GLU A 38 4.40 2.98 -2.99
N PRO A 39 4.67 1.68 -2.76
CA PRO A 39 5.51 1.22 -1.67
C PRO A 39 6.88 1.87 -1.66
N GLY A 40 7.25 2.46 -0.52
CA GLY A 40 8.55 3.11 -0.34
C GLY A 40 8.76 3.61 1.08
N PRO A 41 10.03 3.85 1.48
CA PRO A 41 10.35 4.26 2.84
C PRO A 41 9.74 5.64 3.17
N MET A 42 9.44 5.86 4.45
CA MET A 42 9.13 7.20 4.93
C MET A 42 10.33 8.15 4.77
N LYS A 43 10.06 9.44 4.55
CA LYS A 43 11.12 10.47 4.39
C LYS A 43 12.13 10.52 5.55
N HIS A 44 11.72 10.12 6.75
CA HIS A 44 12.55 10.16 7.96
C HIS A 44 12.53 8.82 8.74
N GLY A 45 12.43 7.69 8.04
CA GLY A 45 12.44 6.37 8.68
C GLY A 45 12.70 5.22 7.71
N SER A 46 12.91 4.03 8.26
CA SER A 46 13.09 2.79 7.47
C SER A 46 11.78 2.04 7.20
N THR A 47 10.67 2.45 7.83
CA THR A 47 9.37 1.81 7.64
C THR A 47 8.90 2.01 6.20
N MET A 48 8.63 0.90 5.52
CA MET A 48 8.06 0.88 4.18
C MET A 48 6.56 1.05 4.27
N ILE A 49 6.04 2.04 3.56
CA ILE A 49 4.60 2.35 3.53
C ILE A 49 4.10 2.53 2.11
N ALA A 50 2.80 2.41 1.91
CA ALA A 50 2.06 2.68 0.67
C ALA A 50 0.68 3.25 1.02
N PHE A 51 0.06 3.98 0.10
CA PHE A 51 -1.35 4.38 0.24
C PHE A 51 -2.18 3.80 -0.88
N VAL A 52 -3.34 3.26 -0.50
CA VAL A 52 -4.37 2.78 -1.42
C VAL A 52 -5.70 3.47 -1.10
N GLU A 53 -6.62 3.44 -2.05
CA GLU A 53 -7.98 3.97 -1.90
C GLU A 53 -9.00 2.88 -2.18
N ASP A 54 -10.03 2.82 -1.34
CA ASP A 54 -11.20 1.97 -1.58
C ASP A 54 -12.14 2.60 -2.63
N PRO A 55 -13.17 1.89 -3.09
CA PRO A 55 -14.11 2.41 -4.09
C PRO A 55 -14.89 3.66 -3.65
N ASP A 56 -15.02 3.89 -2.34
CA ASP A 56 -15.72 5.04 -1.76
C ASP A 56 -14.78 6.26 -1.55
N GLY A 57 -13.49 6.11 -1.83
CA GLY A 57 -12.48 7.17 -1.74
C GLY A 57 -11.79 7.29 -0.39
N TYR A 58 -11.99 6.34 0.52
CA TYR A 58 -11.26 6.30 1.79
C TYR A 58 -9.83 5.82 1.57
N LYS A 59 -8.89 6.53 2.18
CA LYS A 59 -7.47 6.19 2.15
C LYS A 59 -7.13 5.13 3.20
N VAL A 60 -6.28 4.20 2.81
CA VAL A 60 -5.70 3.16 3.67
C VAL A 60 -4.18 3.19 3.52
N GLU A 61 -3.46 3.29 4.64
CA GLU A 61 -2.00 3.17 4.69
C GLU A 61 -1.63 1.71 4.91
N LEU A 62 -0.82 1.15 4.01
CA LEU A 62 -0.23 -0.17 4.20
C LEU A 62 1.15 0.01 4.82
N ILE A 63 1.46 -0.77 5.85
CA ILE A 63 2.74 -0.74 6.57
C ILE A 63 3.39 -2.11 6.51
N GLN A 64 4.63 -2.17 6.03
CA GLN A 64 5.42 -3.40 6.07
C GLN A 64 5.73 -3.79 7.52
N LEU A 65 5.28 -4.98 7.95
CA LEU A 65 5.59 -5.49 9.28
C LEU A 65 7.02 -6.03 9.32
N SER A 66 7.83 -5.49 10.24
CA SER A 66 9.24 -5.89 10.41
C SER A 66 9.39 -7.32 10.93
N SER A 67 8.42 -7.81 11.71
CA SER A 67 8.42 -9.16 12.30
C SER A 67 8.13 -10.27 11.28
N HIS A 68 7.57 -9.92 10.12
CA HIS A 68 7.25 -10.83 9.01
C HIS A 68 8.10 -10.48 7.78
N SER A 69 9.29 -9.91 7.99
CA SER A 69 10.23 -9.63 6.91
C SER A 69 10.71 -10.95 6.31
N SER A 70 10.07 -11.35 5.21
CA SER A 70 10.48 -12.45 4.35
C SER A 70 11.97 -12.31 4.06
N THR A 71 12.78 -13.23 4.57
CA THR A 71 14.20 -13.31 4.31
C THR A 71 14.45 -13.43 2.79
N ASN A 72 15.11 -12.42 2.23
CA ASN A 72 15.86 -12.34 0.97
C ASN A 72 15.53 -13.31 -0.18
N GLY A 73 15.06 -12.72 -1.28
CA GLY A 73 15.19 -13.24 -2.64
C GLY A 73 15.44 -12.09 -3.62
N GLN A 74 16.53 -11.34 -3.41
CA GLN A 74 17.19 -10.65 -4.52
C GLN A 74 18.05 -11.69 -5.24
N GLU A 75 17.62 -12.12 -6.42
CA GLU A 75 18.51 -12.72 -7.41
C GLU A 75 18.57 -11.76 -8.62
N ALA A 76 19.78 -11.31 -8.91
CA ALA A 76 20.18 -10.51 -10.06
C ALA A 76 19.98 -11.35 -11.35
N ILE A 77 19.88 -10.81 -12.56
CA ILE A 77 20.91 -10.10 -13.33
C ILE A 77 20.29 -9.66 -14.67
N ALA A 78 20.83 -8.59 -15.25
CA ALA A 78 20.63 -8.26 -16.66
C ALA A 78 21.18 -9.35 -17.61
N THR A 79 20.74 -9.26 -18.88
CA THR A 79 21.26 -9.92 -20.10
C THR A 79 20.72 -11.30 -20.48
N THR A 80 19.92 -11.31 -21.56
CA THR A 80 19.88 -12.22 -22.74
C THR A 80 18.72 -11.68 -23.60
N ALA A 81 18.81 -11.27 -24.87
CA ALA A 81 19.74 -11.51 -25.98
C ALA A 81 19.91 -10.24 -26.84
#